data_AF-A0AA88X9D7-F1
#
_entry.id   AF-A0AA88X9D7-F1
#
_cell.length_a   1.000
_cell.length_b   1.000
_cell.length_c   1.000
_cell.angle_alpha   90.00
_cell.angle_beta   90.00
_cell.angle_gamma   90.00
#
_symmetry.space_group_name_H-M   'P 1'
#
loop_
_entity.id
_entity.type
_entity.pdbx_description
1 polymer ?
#
loop_
_entity_poly.entity_id
_entity_poly.type
_entity_poly.pdbx_seq_one_letter_code
_entity_poly.pdbx_strand_id
1 'polypeptide(L)'
;MYEPHRSKTGRTTNLVSCIVATVFLLFLAARIAVVYFLLFKPKDPKIAVDAVQFPTFSVANGTVDFTFLQYVTVSNPNRDAFTHYGNSLQLAYSDAPVGFIFILQ
;
A
#
# COMPACT_ATOMS: atom_id res chain seq x y z
N MET A 1 70.58 -8.68 31.50
CA MET A 1 69.84 -9.50 30.52
C MET A 1 68.44 -8.92 30.42
N TYR A 2 68.07 -8.41 29.26
CA TYR A 2 66.77 -7.77 29.02
C TYR A 2 65.78 -8.86 28.58
N GLU A 3 64.71 -9.09 29.33
CA GLU A 3 63.60 -9.93 28.86
C GLU A 3 62.71 -9.12 27.90
N PRO A 4 62.26 -9.70 26.78
CA PRO A 4 61.35 -9.01 25.89
C PRO A 4 59.91 -9.18 26.38
N HIS A 5 59.28 -8.08 26.80
CA HIS A 5 57.84 -8.04 26.99
C HIS A 5 57.13 -8.18 25.63
N ARG A 6 56.59 -9.37 25.39
CA ARG A 6 55.83 -9.75 24.21
C ARG A 6 54.50 -8.99 24.17
N SER A 7 54.42 -7.94 23.36
CA SER A 7 53.20 -7.15 23.13
C SER A 7 52.17 -7.92 22.29
N LYS A 8 51.30 -8.68 22.96
CA LYS A 8 50.10 -9.30 22.35
C LYS A 8 48.87 -8.38 22.34
N THR A 9 49.05 -7.07 22.49
CA THR A 9 47.95 -6.12 22.73
C THR A 9 47.33 -5.52 21.44
N GLY A 10 47.97 -5.68 20.27
CA GLY A 10 47.51 -5.05 19.02
C GLY A 10 46.51 -5.86 18.17
N ARG A 11 46.31 -7.16 18.45
CA ARG A 11 45.49 -8.04 17.59
C ARG A 11 44.03 -8.16 18.05
N THR A 12 43.79 -8.06 19.35
CA THR A 12 42.46 -8.12 19.97
C THR A 12 41.70 -6.79 19.88
N THR A 13 42.39 -5.66 19.95
CA THR A 13 41.79 -4.31 19.82
C THR A 13 41.18 -4.06 18.45
N ASN A 14 41.84 -4.51 17.37
CA ASN A 14 41.33 -4.40 16.01
C ASN A 14 40.08 -5.28 15.77
N LEU A 15 40.03 -6.48 16.36
CA LEU A 15 38.85 -7.36 16.28
C LEU A 15 37.67 -6.80 17.08
N VAL A 16 37.92 -6.28 18.28
CA VAL A 16 36.89 -5.64 19.12
C VAL A 16 36.34 -4.38 18.44
N SER A 17 37.20 -3.54 17.87
CA SER A 17 36.76 -2.35 17.12
C SER A 17 35.93 -2.72 15.90
N CYS A 18 36.29 -3.80 15.19
CA CYS A 18 35.52 -4.28 14.04
C CYS A 18 34.12 -4.75 14.47
N ILE A 19 34.03 -5.56 15.53
CA ILE A 19 32.74 -6.04 16.06
C ILE A 19 31.86 -4.86 16.48
N VAL A 20 32.41 -3.87 17.19
CA VAL A 20 31.67 -2.68 17.61
C VAL A 20 31.17 -1.89 16.40
N ALA A 21 32.01 -1.70 15.38
CA ALA A 21 31.63 -1.00 14.14
C ALA A 21 30.52 -1.77 13.39
N THR A 22 30.63 -3.09 13.28
CA THR A 22 29.60 -3.93 12.65
C THR A 22 28.27 -3.83 13.39
N VAL A 23 28.27 -3.93 14.72
CA VAL A 23 27.05 -3.80 15.53
C VAL A 23 26.41 -2.41 15.33
N PHE A 24 27.22 -1.35 15.32
CA PHE A 24 26.74 0.01 15.07
C PHE A 24 26.10 0.14 13.68
N LEU A 25 26.73 -0.39 12.64
CA LEU A 25 26.18 -0.36 11.28
C LEU A 25 24.88 -1.16 11.17
N LEU A 26 24.79 -2.32 11.85
CA LEU A 26 23.56 -3.11 11.89
C LEU A 26 22.42 -2.35 12.58
N PHE A 27 22.71 -1.68 13.70
CA PHE A 27 21.72 -0.83 14.36
C PHE A 27 21.26 0.31 13.45
N LEU A 28 22.18 0.97 12.76
CA LEU A 28 21.85 2.05 11.83
C LEU A 28 21.00 1.54 10.66
N ALA A 29 21.38 0.42 10.06
CA ALA A 29 20.62 -0.21 8.98
C ALA A 29 19.21 -0.61 9.44
N ALA A 30 19.08 -1.19 10.64
CA ALA A 30 17.78 -1.53 11.22
C ALA A 30 16.90 -0.29 11.43
N ARG A 31 17.48 0.82 11.91
CA ARG A 31 16.74 2.10 12.06
C ARG A 31 16.25 2.62 10.71
N ILE A 32 17.10 2.61 9.69
CA ILE A 32 16.73 3.04 8.34
C ILE A 32 15.62 2.15 7.79
N ALA A 33 15.74 0.83 7.94
CA ALA A 33 14.72 -0.12 7.50
C ALA A 33 13.38 0.13 8.21
N VAL A 34 13.38 0.32 9.53
CA VAL A 34 12.15 0.63 10.29
C VAL A 34 11.51 1.93 9.79
N VAL A 35 12.28 3.00 9.61
CA VAL A 35 11.75 4.27 9.07
C VAL A 35 11.20 4.07 7.66
N TYR A 36 11.91 3.35 6.80
CA TYR A 36 11.46 3.03 5.45
C TYR A 36 10.13 2.27 5.47
N PHE A 37 10.03 1.16 6.21
CA PHE A 37 8.81 0.36 6.28
C PHE A 37 7.64 1.11 6.92
N LEU A 38 7.89 2.01 7.86
CA LEU A 38 6.82 2.81 8.47
C LEU A 38 6.35 3.95 7.57
N LEU A 39 7.25 4.60 6.83
CA LEU A 39 6.89 5.71 5.92
C LEU A 39 6.26 5.21 4.62
N PHE A 40 6.75 4.10 4.06
CA PHE A 40 6.25 3.50 2.83
C PHE A 40 5.20 2.42 3.08
N LYS A 41 4.68 2.31 4.31
CA LYS A 41 3.58 1.40 4.60
C LYS A 41 2.39 1.76 3.67
N PRO A 42 1.97 0.85 2.79
CA PRO A 42 0.84 1.11 1.91
C PRO A 42 -0.42 1.38 2.74
N LYS A 43 -1.13 2.42 2.35
CA LYS A 43 -2.43 2.82 2.91
C LYS A 43 -3.51 2.57 1.88
N ASP A 44 -4.68 2.17 2.33
CA ASP A 44 -5.78 1.93 1.41
C ASP A 44 -6.23 3.25 0.76
N PRO A 45 -6.48 3.26 -0.56
CA PRO A 45 -7.12 4.39 -1.22
C PRO A 45 -8.52 4.58 -0.66
N LYS A 46 -8.93 5.83 -0.51
CA LYS A 46 -10.28 6.17 -0.09
C LYS A 46 -11.12 6.40 -1.33
N ILE A 47 -12.12 5.56 -1.54
CA ILE A 47 -13.08 5.66 -2.63
C ILE A 47 -14.39 6.18 -2.03
N ALA A 48 -14.86 7.33 -2.51
CA ALA A 48 -16.13 7.92 -2.11
C ALA A 48 -17.02 8.05 -3.34
N VAL A 49 -18.26 7.59 -3.23
CA VAL A 49 -19.29 7.86 -4.24
C VAL A 49 -19.90 9.21 -3.88
N ASP A 50 -19.65 10.21 -4.72
CA ASP A 50 -20.07 11.58 -4.47
C ASP A 50 -21.53 11.78 -4.86
N ALA A 51 -21.93 11.21 -5.99
CA ALA A 51 -23.30 11.31 -6.49
C ALA A 51 -23.65 10.15 -7.43
N VAL A 52 -24.92 9.78 -7.40
CA VAL A 52 -25.54 8.93 -8.42
C VAL A 52 -26.70 9.71 -9.02
N GLN A 53 -26.72 9.81 -10.35
CA GLN A 53 -27.78 10.49 -11.08
C GLN A 53 -28.44 9.51 -12.05
N PHE A 54 -29.74 9.68 -12.27
CA PHE A 54 -30.50 8.89 -13.24
C PHE A 54 -31.05 9.81 -14.33
N PRO A 55 -30.23 10.23 -15.31
CA PRO A 55 -30.65 11.18 -16.34
C PRO A 55 -31.83 10.68 -17.18
N THR A 56 -31.98 9.37 -17.35
CA THR A 56 -33.18 8.79 -17.96
C THR A 56 -33.70 7.66 -17.10
N PHE A 57 -35.02 7.61 -16.95
CA PHE A 57 -35.73 6.54 -16.27
C PHE A 57 -37.13 6.40 -16.88
N SER A 58 -37.48 5.21 -17.35
CA SER A 58 -38.83 4.90 -17.83
C SER A 58 -39.24 3.48 -17.46
N VAL A 59 -40.53 3.30 -17.25
CA VAL A 59 -41.14 2.01 -16.99
C VAL A 59 -42.29 1.83 -17.98
N ALA A 60 -42.22 0.78 -18.80
CA ALA A 60 -43.26 0.46 -19.77
C ALA A 60 -43.37 -1.05 -19.94
N ASN A 61 -44.60 -1.58 -19.89
CA ASN A 61 -44.90 -3.01 -20.10
C ASN A 61 -44.07 -3.97 -19.22
N GLY A 62 -43.74 -3.58 -17.99
CA GLY A 62 -42.91 -4.37 -17.08
C GLY A 62 -41.39 -4.31 -17.35
N THR A 63 -40.97 -3.54 -18.36
CA THR A 63 -39.56 -3.23 -18.62
C THR A 63 -39.18 -1.92 -17.94
N VAL A 64 -38.00 -1.90 -17.30
CA VAL A 64 -37.40 -0.71 -16.71
C VAL A 64 -36.16 -0.34 -17.53
N ASP A 65 -36.18 0.83 -18.13
CA ASP A 65 -35.06 1.39 -18.87
C ASP A 65 -34.52 2.59 -18.12
N PHE A 66 -33.22 2.58 -17.81
CA PHE A 66 -32.58 3.67 -17.11
C PHE A 66 -31.14 3.86 -17.55
N THR A 67 -30.71 5.12 -17.53
CA THR A 67 -29.30 5.49 -17.60
C THR A 67 -28.92 6.03 -16.24
N PHE A 68 -27.75 5.65 -15.73
CA PHE A 68 -27.22 6.24 -14.52
C PHE A 68 -25.81 6.78 -14.75
N LEU A 69 -25.47 7.81 -14.00
CA LEU A 69 -24.13 8.39 -13.91
C LEU A 69 -23.68 8.23 -12.46
N GLN A 70 -22.50 7.65 -12.26
CA GLN A 70 -21.88 7.54 -10.95
C GLN A 70 -20.62 8.41 -10.92
N TYR A 71 -20.60 9.37 -10.02
CA TYR A 71 -19.44 10.23 -9.77
C TYR A 71 -18.70 9.69 -8.55
N VAL A 72 -17.43 9.32 -8.76
CA VAL A 72 -16.59 8.69 -7.73
C VAL A 72 -15.30 9.48 -7.61
N THR A 73 -14.97 9.89 -6.39
CA THR A 73 -13.67 10.47 -6.07
C THR A 73 -12.78 9.39 -5.44
N VAL A 74 -11.59 9.24 -6.00
CA VAL A 74 -10.55 8.36 -5.46
C VAL A 74 -9.43 9.19 -4.88
N SER A 75 -9.23 9.11 -3.57
CA SER A 75 -8.13 9.77 -2.86
C SER A 75 -7.07 8.74 -2.50
N ASN A 76 -5.88 8.87 -3.09
CA ASN A 76 -4.73 8.03 -2.79
C ASN A 76 -3.82 8.71 -1.74
N PRO A 77 -3.77 8.22 -0.49
CA PRO A 77 -2.91 8.79 0.54
C PRO A 77 -1.43 8.35 0.43
N ASN A 78 -1.09 7.49 -0.53
CA ASN A 78 0.27 7.03 -0.77
C ASN A 78 1.05 8.03 -1.64
N ARG A 79 2.38 8.08 -1.47
CA ARG A 79 3.29 8.90 -2.31
C ARG A 79 3.65 8.24 -3.64
N ASP A 80 2.82 7.31 -4.11
CA ASP A 80 3.06 6.56 -5.34
C ASP A 80 1.80 6.54 -6.20
N ALA A 81 1.93 6.19 -7.48
CA ALA A 81 0.82 6.11 -8.41
C ALA A 81 -0.21 5.06 -7.95
N PHE A 82 -1.50 5.40 -8.08
CA PHE A 82 -2.59 4.45 -7.88
C PHE A 82 -2.97 3.85 -9.22
N THR A 83 -3.08 2.53 -9.27
CA THR A 83 -3.60 1.81 -10.44
C THR A 83 -4.71 0.88 -9.98
N HIS A 84 -5.87 0.96 -10.63
CA HIS A 84 -7.02 0.12 -10.35
C HIS A 84 -7.48 -0.54 -11.63
N TYR A 85 -7.68 -1.85 -11.59
CA TYR A 85 -8.11 -2.65 -12.72
C TYR A 85 -9.40 -3.38 -12.34
N GLY A 86 -10.40 -3.24 -13.21
CA GLY A 86 -11.67 -3.94 -13.10
C GLY A 86 -12.63 -3.31 -12.08
N ASN A 87 -13.66 -2.65 -12.60
CA ASN A 87 -14.85 -2.34 -11.81
C ASN A 87 -15.92 -3.40 -12.08
N SER A 88 -16.71 -3.76 -11.06
CA SER A 88 -17.89 -4.60 -11.25
C SER A 88 -19.12 -3.86 -10.76
N LEU A 89 -20.23 -4.04 -11.46
CA LEU A 89 -21.52 -3.47 -11.10
C LEU A 89 -22.53 -4.60 -11.01
N GLN A 90 -23.18 -4.72 -9.87
CA GLN A 90 -24.24 -5.69 -9.64
C GLN A 90 -25.57 -4.98 -9.53
N LEU A 91 -26.56 -5.46 -10.28
CA LEU A 91 -27.94 -5.01 -10.19
C LEU A 91 -28.72 -6.04 -9.37
N ALA A 92 -29.39 -5.58 -8.31
CA ALA A 92 -30.25 -6.39 -7.47
C ALA A 92 -31.65 -5.77 -7.39
N TYR A 93 -32.67 -6.63 -7.38
CA TYR A 93 -34.07 -6.26 -7.18
C TYR A 93 -34.65 -7.10 -6.06
N SER A 94 -35.18 -6.46 -5.01
CA SER A 94 -35.68 -7.14 -3.81
C SER A 94 -34.68 -8.15 -3.22
N ASP A 95 -33.43 -7.71 -3.04
CA ASP A 95 -32.29 -8.52 -2.57
C ASP A 95 -31.88 -9.70 -3.47
N ALA A 96 -32.57 -9.91 -4.59
CA ALA A 96 -32.21 -10.91 -5.59
C ALA A 96 -31.30 -10.28 -6.67
N PRO A 97 -30.12 -10.85 -6.95
CA PRO A 97 -29.27 -10.39 -8.04
C PRO A 97 -29.94 -10.68 -9.38
N VAL A 98 -30.14 -9.63 -10.18
CA VAL A 98 -30.77 -9.71 -11.51
C VAL A 98 -29.76 -9.55 -12.64
N GLY A 99 -28.57 -9.02 -12.36
CA GLY A 99 -27.51 -8.90 -13.35
C GLY A 99 -26.17 -8.46 -12.77
N PHE A 100 -25.11 -8.68 -13.54
CA PHE A 100 -23.77 -8.18 -13.24
C PHE A 100 -23.11 -7.69 -14.54
N ILE A 101 -22.27 -6.67 -14.43
CA ILE A 101 -21.46 -6.16 -15.53
C ILE A 101 -20.03 -5.98 -15.00
N PHE A 102 -19.05 -6.38 -15.81
CA PHE A 102 -17.64 -6.08 -15.58
C PHE A 102 -17.22 -4.95 -16.51
N ILE A 103 -16.63 -3.91 -15.92
CA ILE A 103 -16.04 -2.79 -16.62
C ILE A 103 -14.53 -3.01 -16.58
N LEU A 104 -13.98 -3.35 -17.74
CA LEU A 104 -12.54 -3.44 -17.95
C LEU A 104 -12.03 -2.04 -18.32
N GLN A 105 -11.06 -1.53 -17.58
CA GLN A 105 -10.41 -0.24 -17.81
C GLN A 105 -8.90 -0.45 -17.95
#